data_AF-A0A1G6MWU1-F1
#
_entry.id   AF-A0A1G6MWU1-F1
#
_cell.length_a   1.000
_cell.length_b   1.000
_cell.length_c   1.000
_cell.angle_alpha   90.00
_cell.angle_beta   90.00
_cell.angle_gamma   90.00
#
_symmetry.space_group_name_H-M   'P 1'
#
loop_
_entity.id
_entity.type
_entity.pdbx_description
1 polymer ?
#
loop_
_entity_poly.entity_id
_entity_poly.type
_entity_poly.pdbx_seq_one_letter_code
_entity_poly.pdbx_strand_id
1 'polypeptide(L)' 'MLNKITRVFSLVLGILYGLNAFYVFFFTSSGDEIRLFSIWETNKWIVGLVYLFFSSVFLSSEITKSRKKNKSTS' A
#
# COMPACT_ATOMS: atom_id res chain seq x y z
N MET A 1 14.88 -7.87 -17.68
CA MET A 1 14.74 -8.37 -16.29
C MET A 1 14.27 -7.29 -15.32
N LEU A 2 14.82 -6.08 -15.36
CA LEU A 2 14.49 -4.96 -14.46
C LEU A 2 12.96 -4.73 -14.29
N ASN A 3 12.21 -4.64 -15.38
CA ASN A 3 10.74 -4.43 -15.34
C ASN A 3 9.96 -5.53 -14.62
N LYS A 4 10.47 -6.78 -14.59
CA LYS A 4 9.81 -7.89 -13.89
C LYS A 4 10.06 -7.84 -12.39
N ILE A 5 11.29 -7.45 -11.99
CA ILE A 5 11.69 -7.27 -10.60
C ILE A 5 10.94 -6.08 -10.00
N THR A 6 10.92 -4.93 -10.67
CA THR A 6 10.19 -3.74 -10.20
C THR A 6 8.70 -4.03 -10.02
N ARG A 7 8.10 -4.83 -10.91
CA ARG A 7 6.70 -5.25 -10.80
C ARG A 7 6.44 -6.09 -9.54
N VAL A 8 7.26 -7.12 -9.32
CA VAL A 8 7.13 -7.97 -8.13
C VAL A 8 7.36 -7.14 -6.86
N PHE A 9 8.36 -6.26 -6.88
CA PHE A 9 8.69 -5.38 -5.76
C PHE A 9 7.54 -4.43 -5.41
N SER A 10 6.94 -3.75 -6.40
CA SER A 10 5.77 -2.90 -6.17
C SER A 10 4.57 -3.67 -5.63
N LEU A 11 4.37 -4.91 -6.08
CA LEU A 11 3.28 -5.77 -5.62
C LEU A 11 3.50 -6.19 -4.15
N VAL A 12 4.72 -6.57 -3.79
CA VAL A 12 5.11 -6.89 -2.40
C VAL A 12 4.91 -5.66 -1.50
N LEU A 13 5.36 -4.47 -1.92
CA LEU A 13 5.13 -3.25 -1.16
C LEU A 13 3.64 -2.94 -0.98
N GLY A 14 2.85 -3.05 -2.04
CA GLY A 14 1.41 -2.83 -1.99
C GLY A 14 0.71 -3.74 -0.98
N ILE A 15 1.05 -5.04 -0.97
CA ILE A 15 0.53 -6.01 0.00
C ILE A 15 1.01 -5.67 1.42
N LEU A 16 2.29 -5.35 1.60
CA LEU A 16 2.87 -5.01 2.91
C LEU A 16 2.16 -3.80 3.54
N TYR A 17 1.96 -2.74 2.76
CA TYR A 17 1.22 -1.56 3.21
C TYR A 17 -0.26 -1.87 3.49
N GLY A 18 -0.88 -2.75 2.69
CA GLY A 18 -2.26 -3.19 2.92
C GLY A 18 -2.42 -3.98 4.22
N LEU A 19 -1.49 -4.88 4.51
CA LEU A 19 -1.45 -5.63 5.78
C LEU A 19 -1.22 -4.70 6.97
N ASN A 20 -0.36 -3.70 6.83
CA ASN A 20 -0.17 -2.69 7.88
C ASN A 20 -1.42 -1.85 8.12
N ALA A 21 -2.14 -1.44 7.07
CA ALA A 21 -3.42 -0.76 7.23
C ALA A 21 -4.44 -1.64 7.98
N PHE A 22 -4.52 -2.91 7.61
CA PHE A 22 -5.41 -3.88 8.29
C PHE A 22 -5.02 -4.07 9.76
N TYR A 23 -3.72 -4.23 10.04
CA TYR A 23 -3.21 -4.29 11.40
C TYR A 23 -3.62 -3.06 12.22
N VAL A 24 -3.41 -1.86 11.67
CA VAL A 24 -3.76 -0.62 12.37
C VAL A 24 -5.27 -0.52 12.61
N PHE A 25 -6.11 -0.83 11.62
CA PHE A 25 -7.56 -0.71 11.82
C PHE A 25 -8.12 -1.69 12.86
N PHE A 26 -7.68 -2.95 12.81
CA PHE A 26 -8.31 -4.04 13.55
C PHE A 26 -7.57 -4.43 14.83
N PHE A 27 -6.27 -4.19 14.92
CA PHE A 27 -5.42 -4.70 16.01
C PHE A 27 -4.80 -3.61 16.87
N THR A 28 -5.03 -2.33 16.57
CA THR A 28 -4.58 -1.21 17.43
C THR A 28 -5.74 -0.50 18.11
N SER A 29 -5.53 -0.11 19.36
CA SER A 29 -6.53 0.60 20.16
C SER A 29 -6.59 2.08 19.77
N SER A 30 -7.76 2.69 19.94
CA SER A 30 -7.97 4.13 19.67
C SER A 30 -7.17 5.05 20.60
N GLY A 31 -6.67 4.51 21.71
CA GLY A 31 -5.83 5.21 22.69
C GLY A 31 -4.33 4.97 22.49
N ASP A 32 -3.93 4.15 21.52
CA ASP A 32 -2.51 3.92 21.25
C ASP A 32 -1.95 5.08 20.42
N GLU A 33 -0.87 5.68 20.89
CA GLU A 33 -0.11 6.69 20.13
C GLU A 33 0.68 5.99 19.02
N ILE A 34 0.10 5.95 17.83
CA ILE A 34 0.75 5.30 16.69
C ILE A 34 1.67 6.32 16.01
N ARG A 35 2.97 6.01 16.02
CA ARG A 35 4.01 6.81 15.36
C ARG A 35 4.04 6.51 13.87
N LEU A 36 3.52 7.44 13.09
CA LEU A 36 3.69 7.49 11.64
C LEU A 36 5.15 7.86 11.32
N PHE A 37 5.84 7.01 10.55
CA PHE A 37 7.24 7.22 10.12
C PHE A 37 8.23 7.53 11.26
N SER A 38 7.97 7.04 12.48
CA SER A 38 8.76 7.33 13.69
C SER A 38 8.87 8.81 14.11
N ILE A 39 8.16 9.73 13.45
CA ILE A 39 8.34 11.18 13.64
C ILE A 39 7.03 11.84 14.08
N TRP A 40 5.87 11.34 13.63
CA TRP A 40 4.57 11.94 13.93
C TRP A 40 3.66 10.99 14.69
N GLU A 41 3.31 11.35 15.92
CA GLU A 41 2.20 10.73 16.64
C GLU A 41 0.89 11.22 16.05
N THR A 42 0.02 10.27 15.72
CA THR A 42 -1.22 10.57 15.02
C THR A 42 -2.27 9.53 15.32
N ASN A 43 -3.54 9.90 15.16
CA ASN A 43 -4.66 9.00 15.35
C ASN A 43 -4.55 7.77 14.43
N LYS A 44 -4.84 6.58 14.98
CA LYS A 44 -4.84 5.31 14.23
C LYS A 44 -5.60 5.35 12.91
N TRP A 45 -6.70 6.10 12.84
CA TRP A 45 -7.49 6.21 11.60
C TRP A 45 -6.70 6.85 10.47
N ILE A 46 -5.96 7.92 10.78
CA ILE A 46 -5.10 8.61 9.82
C ILE A 46 -3.95 7.69 9.42
N VAL A 47 -3.31 7.01 10.38
CA VAL A 47 -2.25 6.03 10.08
C VAL A 47 -2.73 4.92 9.15
N GLY A 48 -3.87 4.32 9.48
CA GLY A 48 -4.48 3.26 8.67
C GLY A 48 -4.83 3.75 7.26
N LEU A 49 -5.38 4.95 7.12
CA LEU A 49 -5.69 5.56 5.82
C LEU A 49 -4.43 5.86 5.00
N VAL A 50 -3.35 6.33 5.64
CA VAL A 50 -2.06 6.56 4.96
C VAL A 50 -1.50 5.25 4.41
N TYR A 51 -1.49 4.18 5.21
CA TYR A 51 -1.05 2.87 4.73
C TYR A 51 -1.95 2.32 3.62
N LEU A 52 -3.27 2.50 3.72
CA LEU A 52 -4.22 2.09 2.69
C LEU A 52 -4.01 2.86 1.38
N PHE A 53 -3.72 4.17 1.47
CA PHE A 53 -3.41 5.00 0.32
C PHE A 53 -2.17 4.49 -0.42
N PHE A 54 -1.06 4.25 0.30
CA PHE A 54 0.15 3.69 -0.32
C PHE A 54 -0.11 2.31 -0.94
N SER A 55 -0.83 1.43 -0.24
CA SER A 55 -1.22 0.12 -0.78
C SER A 55 -1.97 0.25 -2.11
N SER A 56 -2.96 1.14 -2.17
CA SER A 56 -3.75 1.38 -3.39
C SER A 56 -2.90 1.94 -4.53
N VAL A 57 -1.99 2.88 -4.26
CA VAL A 57 -1.09 3.45 -5.28
C VAL A 57 -0.20 2.36 -5.88
N PHE A 58 0.41 1.52 -5.05
CA PHE A 58 1.30 0.45 -5.52
C PHE A 58 0.54 -0.64 -6.30
N LEU A 59 -0.66 -1.04 -5.84
CA LEU A 59 -1.47 -2.04 -6.53
C LEU A 59 -2.08 -1.50 -7.84
N SER A 60 -2.57 -0.26 -7.85
CA SER A 60 -3.18 0.37 -9.03
C SER A 60 -2.16 0.63 -10.15
N SER A 61 -0.91 0.94 -9.80
CA SER A 61 0.20 1.07 -10.74
C SER A 61 0.41 -0.20 -11.58
N GLU A 62 0.23 -1.38 -10.96
CA GLU A 62 0.37 -2.67 -11.66
C GLU A 62 -0.86 -3.09 -12.45
N ILE A 63 -2.06 -2.76 -11.97
CA ILE A 63 -3.32 -3.02 -12.70
C ILE A 63 -3.34 -2.22 -14.01
N THR A 64 -2.88 -0.96 -13.97
CA THR A 64 -2.86 -0.07 -15.15
C THR A 64 -1.91 -0.56 -16.24
N LYS A 65 -0.74 -1.09 -15.88
CA LYS A 65 0.20 -1.70 -16.85
C LYS A 65 -0.39 -2.93 -17.54
N SER A 66 -1.14 -3.77 -16.82
CA SER A 66 -1.76 -4.96 -17.41
C SER A 66 -2.84 -4.62 -18.43
N ARG A 67 -3.62 -3.55 -18.21
CA ARG A 67 -4.63 -3.07 -19.18
C ARG A 67 -4.01 -2.52 -20.47
N LYS A 68 -2.87 -1.84 -20.40
CA LYS A 68 -2.20 -1.29 -21.60
C LYS A 68 -1.65 -2.37 -22.53
N LYS A 69 -1.20 -3.51 -21.97
CA LYS A 69 -0.70 -4.63 -22.78
C LYS A 69 -1.80 -5.32 -23.61
N ASN A 70 -3.01 -5.46 -23.06
CA ASN A 70 -4.13 -6.10 -23.77
C ASN A 70 -4.73 -5.27 -24.91
N LYS A 71 -4.57 -3.93 -24.89
CA LYS A 71 -5.07 -3.03 -25.96
C LYS A 71 -4.15 -2.90 -27.17
N SER A 72 -2.91 -3.39 -27.08
CA SER A 72 -1.91 -3.33 -28.15
C SER A 72 -1.88 -4.59 -29.02
N THR A 73 -2.65 -5.61 -28.65
CA THR A 73 -2.74 -6.92 -29.35
C THR A 73 -4.11 -7.17 -29.98
N SER A 74 -4.98 -6.15 -30.01
CA SER A 74 -6.24 -6.12 -30.76
C SER A 74 -6.13 -5.07 -31.86
#